data_AF-A0A9X2JPM9-F1
#
_entry.id   AF-A0A9X2JPM9-F1
#
_cell.length_a   1.000
_cell.length_b   1.000
_cell.length_c   1.000
_cell.angle_alpha   90.00
_cell.angle_beta   90.00
_cell.angle_gamma   90.00
#
_symmetry.space_group_name_H-M   'P 1'
#
loop_
_entity.id
_entity.type
_entity.pdbx_description
1 polymer ?
#
loop_
_entity_poly.entity_id
_entity_poly.type
_entity_poly.pdbx_seq_one_letter_code
_entity_poly.pdbx_strand_id
1 'polypeptide(L)' 'MSKTILITGAGSGIGRATARRFLGAGWRV' A
#
# COMPACT_ATOMS: atom_id res chain seq x y z
N MET A 1 16.17 4.12 4.67
CA MET A 1 14.89 4.51 5.30
C MET A 1 13.74 4.08 4.39
N SER A 2 12.73 3.39 4.92
CA SER A 2 11.54 3.01 4.14
C SER A 2 10.55 4.17 4.08
N LYS A 3 10.03 4.47 2.88
CA LYS A 3 9.01 5.51 2.70
C LYS A 3 7.67 5.02 3.28
N THR A 4 6.92 5.92 3.91
CA THR A 4 5.62 5.61 4.53
C THR A 4 4.48 6.29 3.76
N ILE A 5 3.39 5.56 3.53
CA ILE A 5 2.14 6.07 2.96
C ILE A 5 0.95 5.59 3.79
N LEU A 6 -0.20 6.26 3.68
CA LEU A 6 -1.47 5.81 4.23
C LEU A 6 -2.45 5.59 3.08
N ILE A 7 -3.02 4.38 2.98
CA ILE A 7 -4.04 4.05 1.97
C ILE A 7 -5.37 3.78 2.66
N THR A 8 -6.37 4.62 2.39
CA THR A 8 -7.75 4.39 2.80
C THR A 8 -8.46 3.44 1.83
N GLY A 9 -9.49 2.73 2.30
CA GLY A 9 -10.21 1.78 1.44
C GLY A 9 -9.37 0.59 0.96
N ALA A 10 -8.29 0.23 1.65
CA ALA A 10 -7.41 -0.88 1.28
C ALA A 10 -8.05 -2.29 1.41
N GLY A 11 -9.30 -2.35 1.85
CA GLY A 11 -10.06 -3.58 2.04
C GLY A 11 -10.38 -4.33 0.75
N SER A 12 -10.56 -3.65 -0.39
CA SER A 12 -10.94 -4.30 -1.66
C SER A 12 -10.51 -3.46 -2.89
N GLY A 13 -10.75 -3.99 -4.09
CA GLY A 13 -10.56 -3.29 -5.36
C GLY A 13 -9.20 -2.61 -5.52
N ILE A 14 -9.23 -1.35 -5.95
CA ILE A 14 -8.04 -0.54 -6.23
C ILE A 14 -7.21 -0.34 -4.95
N GLY A 15 -7.85 -0.03 -3.81
CA GLY A 15 -7.13 0.17 -2.55
C GLY A 15 -6.27 -1.03 -2.16
N ARG A 16 -6.82 -2.25 -2.26
CA ARG A 16 -6.08 -3.50 -1.99
C ARG A 16 -4.93 -3.72 -2.97
N ALA A 17 -5.17 -3.48 -4.27
CA ALA A 17 -4.15 -3.63 -5.31
C ALA A 17 -2.99 -2.64 -5.10
N THR A 18 -3.30 -1.38 -4.80
CA THR A 18 -2.32 -0.33 -4.48
C THR A 18 -1.50 -0.70 -3.24
N ALA A 19 -2.15 -1.15 -2.17
CA ALA A 19 -1.44 -1.55 -0.95
C ALA A 19 -0.45 -2.69 -1.20
N ARG A 20 -0.87 -3.72 -1.94
CA ARG A 20 0.01 -4.84 -2.34
C ARG A 20 1.19 -4.37 -3.19
N ARG A 21 0.97 -3.45 -4.12
CA ARG A 21 2.01 -2.93 -5.01
C ARG A 21 3.12 -2.20 -4.25
N PHE A 22 2.76 -1.42 -3.23
CA PHE A 22 3.72 -0.66 -2.41
C PHE A 22 4.41 -1.53 -1.35
N LEU A 23 3.68 -2.48 -0.73
CA LEU A 23 4.29 -3.47 0.16
C LEU A 23 5.38 -4.28 -0.58
N GLY A 24 5.08 -4.74 -1.80
CA GLY A 24 6.07 -5.44 -2.65
C GLY A 24 7.25 -4.57 -3.09
N ALA A 25 7.13 -3.24 -3.01
CA ALA A 25 8.21 -2.30 -3.28
C ALA A 25 9.02 -1.91 -2.02
N GLY A 26 8.74 -2.52 -0.86
CA GLY A 26 9.47 -2.26 0.39
C GLY A 26 9.02 -1.01 1.15
N TRP A 27 7.84 -0.48 0.83
CA TRP A 27 7.26 0.65 1.55
C TRP A 27 6.56 0.17 2.82
N ARG A 28 6.46 1.07 3.81
CA ARG A 28 5.51 0.94 4.90
C ARG A 28 4.18 1.53 4.44
N VAL A 29 3.16 0.69 4.39
CA VAL A 29 1.84 0.99 3.82
C VAL A 29 0.76 0.90 4.90
#